data_AF-A0A954UXX6-F1
#
_entry.id   AF-A0A954UXX6-F1
#
_cell.length_a   1.000
_cell.length_b   1.000
_cell.length_c   1.000
_cell.angle_alpha   90.00
_cell.angle_beta   90.00
_cell.angle_gamma   90.00
#
_symmetry.space_group_name_H-M   'P 1'
#
loop_
_entity.id
_entity.type
_entity.pdbx_description
1 polymer ?
#
loop_
_entity_poly.entity_id
_entity_poly.type
_entity_poly.pdbx_seq_one_letter_code
_entity_poly.pdbx_strand_id
1 'polypeptide(L)'
;RERARDLIGKDRWLLVHCDAPLELCRQRDPRGHYAQAERGEMPQLPGAGATFDRPESPDLHLNTADSSVDECVDLVVALLRDRGLIR
;
A
#
# COMPACT_ATOMS: atom_id res chain seq x y z
N ARG A 1 -4.74 1.41 11.34
CA ARG A 1 -4.51 2.70 10.64
C ARG A 1 -4.88 3.89 11.50
N GLU A 2 -6.08 3.94 12.10
CA GLU A 2 -6.52 5.02 13.00
C GLU A 2 -5.55 5.29 14.15
N ARG A 3 -5.15 4.25 14.91
CA ARG A 3 -4.15 4.41 15.98
C ARG A 3 -2.83 5.05 15.52
N ALA A 4 -2.38 4.74 14.30
CA ALA A 4 -1.17 5.34 13.75
C ALA A 4 -1.38 6.81 13.38
N ARG A 5 -2.55 7.15 12.81
CA ARG A 5 -2.96 8.54 12.54
C ARG A 5 -3.01 9.36 13.82
N ASP A 6 -3.58 8.80 14.89
CA ASP A 6 -3.70 9.50 16.18
C ASP A 6 -2.33 9.70 16.84
N LEU A 7 -1.45 8.72 16.77
CA LEU A 7 -0.10 8.81 17.34
C LEU A 7 0.80 9.80 16.59
N ILE A 8 0.74 9.81 15.26
CA ILE A 8 1.57 10.68 14.42
C ILE A 8 1.03 12.12 14.42
N GLY A 9 -0.29 12.27 14.54
CA GLY A 9 -1.01 13.53 14.41
C GLY A 9 -1.56 13.70 13.00
N LYS A 10 -2.82 14.14 12.90
CA LYS A 10 -3.57 14.23 11.64
C LYS A 10 -2.88 15.11 10.59
N ASP A 11 -2.18 16.16 11.03
CA ASP A 11 -1.51 17.11 10.13
C ASP A 11 -0.18 16.59 9.56
N ARG A 12 0.36 15.51 10.13
CA ARG A 12 1.66 14.93 9.74
C ARG A 12 1.52 13.50 9.23
N TRP A 13 0.31 13.11 8.85
CA TRP A 13 -0.02 11.77 8.45
C TRP A 13 -0.77 11.78 7.11
N LEU A 14 -0.31 10.94 6.18
CA LEU A 14 -0.94 10.72 4.89
C LEU A 14 -1.10 9.22 4.66
N LEU A 15 -2.26 8.81 4.13
CA LEU A 15 -2.55 7.44 3.76
C LEU A 15 -2.43 7.25 2.26
N VAL A 16 -1.40 6.50 1.85
CA VAL A 16 -1.23 6.09 0.46
C VAL A 16 -1.66 4.62 0.31
N HIS A 17 -2.61 4.36 -0.59
CA HIS A 17 -3.09 3.02 -0.90
C HIS A 17 -2.47 2.53 -2.20
N CYS A 18 -1.53 1.59 -2.09
CA CYS A 18 -0.97 0.88 -3.23
C CYS A 18 -1.88 -0.29 -3.59
N ASP A 19 -2.72 -0.10 -4.61
CA ASP A 19 -3.69 -1.08 -5.07
C ASP A 19 -3.11 -1.87 -6.24
N ALA A 20 -3.26 -3.18 -6.17
CA ALA A 20 -2.98 -4.11 -7.26
C ALA A 20 -3.82 -5.36 -7.04
N PRO A 21 -4.26 -6.02 -8.13
CA PRO A 21 -4.89 -7.33 -8.03
C PRO A 21 -3.97 -8.34 -7.31
N LEU A 22 -4.57 -9.19 -6.48
CA LEU A 22 -3.84 -10.23 -5.73
C LEU A 22 -3.02 -11.15 -6.64
N GLU A 23 -3.54 -11.49 -7.82
CA GLU A 23 -2.84 -12.31 -8.81
C GLU A 23 -1.50 -11.68 -9.23
N LEU A 24 -1.51 -10.37 -9.48
CA LEU A 24 -0.29 -9.64 -9.82
C LEU A 24 0.68 -9.55 -8.64
N CYS A 25 0.16 -9.37 -7.41
CA CYS A 25 0.97 -9.41 -6.20
C CYS A 25 1.66 -10.76 -6.00
N ARG A 26 0.95 -11.87 -6.27
CA ARG A 26 1.50 -13.24 -6.24
C ARG A 26 2.50 -13.49 -7.35
N GLN A 27 2.25 -12.97 -8.55
CA GLN A 27 3.16 -13.11 -9.68
C GLN A 27 4.49 -12.39 -9.41
N ARG A 28 4.45 -11.19 -8.82
CA ARG A 28 5.65 -10.39 -8.52
C ARG A 28 6.48 -10.99 -7.39
N ASP A 29 5.83 -11.64 -6.41
CA ASP A 29 6.34 -12.18 -5.13
C ASP A 29 7.88 -12.22 -4.97
N PRO A 30 8.52 -11.06 -4.75
CA PRO A 30 9.99 -10.95 -4.84
C PRO A 30 10.69 -11.66 -3.68
N ARG A 31 9.95 -12.02 -2.63
CA ARG A 31 10.44 -12.67 -1.41
C ARG A 31 9.88 -14.07 -1.21
N GLY A 32 9.04 -14.57 -2.11
CA GLY A 32 8.44 -15.90 -2.00
C GLY A 32 7.42 -16.04 -0.87
N HIS A 33 6.83 -14.95 -0.38
CA HIS A 33 5.91 -14.97 0.76
C HIS A 33 4.58 -15.63 0.43
N TYR A 34 4.08 -15.48 -0.80
CA TYR A 34 2.85 -16.16 -1.20
C TYR A 34 3.09 -17.66 -1.35
N ALA A 35 4.24 -18.07 -1.88
CA ALA A 35 4.63 -19.48 -1.93
C ALA A 35 4.80 -20.09 -0.51
N GLN A 36 5.34 -19.33 0.45
CA GLN A 36 5.42 -19.73 1.86
C GLN A 36 4.02 -19.89 2.48
N ALA A 37 3.11 -18.97 2.18
CA ALA A 37 1.73 -19.02 2.67
C ALA A 37 0.98 -20.25 2.14
N GLU A 38 1.19 -20.65 0.88
CA GLU A 38 0.61 -21.87 0.30
C GLU A 38 1.09 -23.15 0.99
N ARG A 39 2.31 -23.15 1.53
CA ARG A 39 2.84 -24.26 2.36
C ARG A 39 2.37 -24.20 3.82
N GLY A 40 1.53 -23.22 4.17
CA GLY A 40 1.02 -23.03 5.53
C GLY A 40 1.98 -22.33 6.49
N GLU A 41 3.11 -21.80 6.00
CA GLU A 41 4.13 -21.15 6.84
C GLU A 41 3.75 -19.69 7.20
N MET A 42 2.83 -19.08 6.42
CA MET A 42 2.37 -17.69 6.61
C MET A 42 0.84 -17.56 6.52
N PRO A 43 0.06 -18.19 7.42
CA PRO A 43 -1.40 -18.20 7.34
C PRO A 43 -2.05 -16.83 7.49
N GLN A 44 -1.35 -15.88 8.11
CA GLN A 44 -1.82 -14.51 8.34
C GLN A 44 -1.49 -13.56 7.18
N LEU A 45 -0.95 -14.08 6.06
CA LEU A 45 -0.64 -13.24 4.91
C LEU A 45 -1.95 -12.77 4.24
N PRO A 46 -2.15 -11.45 4.07
CA PRO A 46 -3.31 -10.93 3.36
C PRO A 46 -3.37 -11.47 1.93
N GLY A 47 -4.54 -11.98 1.53
CA GLY A 47 -4.72 -12.62 0.23
C GLY A 47 -4.29 -14.09 0.16
N ALA A 48 -3.78 -14.69 1.23
CA ALA A 48 -3.60 -16.15 1.34
C ALA A 48 -4.54 -16.76 2.39
N GLY A 49 -4.66 -16.15 3.56
CA GLY A 49 -5.57 -16.60 4.63
C GLY A 49 -6.23 -15.47 5.44
N ALA A 50 -5.73 -14.24 5.31
CA ALA A 50 -6.29 -13.05 5.95
C ALA A 50 -6.95 -12.10 4.95
N THR A 51 -7.99 -11.38 5.39
CA THR A 51 -8.62 -10.31 4.63
C THR A 51 -7.73 -9.07 4.59
N PHE A 52 -7.77 -8.35 3.47
CA PHE A 52 -7.16 -7.03 3.36
C PHE A 52 -8.26 -5.96 3.43
N ASP A 53 -8.25 -5.16 4.48
CA ASP A 53 -9.19 -4.06 4.64
C ASP A 53 -8.75 -2.86 3.79
N ARG A 54 -9.29 -2.74 2.58
CA ARG A 54 -9.07 -1.60 1.69
C ARG A 54 -9.47 -0.29 2.39
N PRO A 55 -8.65 0.77 2.32
CA PRO A 55 -9.01 2.04 2.91
C PRO A 55 -10.11 2.75 2.11
N GLU A 56 -11.13 3.26 2.81
CA GLU A 56 -12.26 3.97 2.19
C GLU A 56 -11.91 5.38 1.72
N SER A 57 -10.98 6.05 2.40
CA SER A 57 -10.58 7.42 2.08
C SER A 57 -9.06 7.59 2.25
N PRO A 58 -8.25 7.02 1.33
CA PRO A 58 -6.83 7.32 1.26
C PRO A 58 -6.60 8.75 0.78
N ASP A 59 -5.51 9.39 1.23
CA ASP A 59 -5.06 10.68 0.71
C ASP A 59 -4.54 10.55 -0.73
N LEU A 60 -4.04 9.37 -1.10
CA LEU A 60 -3.63 9.02 -2.45
C LEU A 60 -3.89 7.54 -2.73
N HIS A 61 -4.50 7.26 -3.87
CA HIS A 61 -4.67 5.91 -4.40
C HIS A 61 -3.72 5.72 -5.59
N LEU A 62 -2.90 4.67 -5.52
CA LEU A 62 -1.94 4.32 -6.55
C LEU A 62 -2.38 3.00 -7.19
N ASN A 63 -2.66 3.01 -8.49
CA ASN A 63 -2.87 1.78 -9.25
C ASN A 63 -1.51 1.22 -9.70
N THR A 64 -0.94 0.37 -8.87
CA THR A 64 0.38 -0.24 -9.12
C THR A 64 0.34 -1.40 -10.12
N ALA A 65 -0.84 -1.73 -10.65
CA ALA A 65 -0.98 -2.67 -11.75
C ALA A 65 -0.61 -2.02 -13.10
N ASP A 66 -1.02 -0.76 -13.29
CA ASP A 66 -0.89 -0.05 -14.56
C ASP A 66 0.15 1.08 -14.52
N SER A 67 0.65 1.44 -13.33
CA SER A 67 1.68 2.48 -13.16
C SER A 67 3.05 1.88 -12.85
N SER A 68 4.07 2.49 -13.43
CA SER A 68 5.47 2.28 -13.07
C SER A 68 5.79 2.84 -11.68
N VAL A 69 6.95 2.44 -11.14
CA VAL A 69 7.45 2.97 -9.86
C VAL A 69 7.68 4.48 -9.95
N ASP A 70 8.29 4.95 -11.04
CA ASP A 70 8.60 6.38 -11.22
C ASP A 70 7.32 7.23 -11.25
N GLU A 71 6.29 6.80 -11.98
CA GLU A 71 4.99 7.47 -12.00
C GLU A 71 4.33 7.49 -10.61
N CYS A 72 4.40 6.38 -9.87
CA CYS A 72 3.89 6.32 -8.50
C CYS A 72 4.64 7.29 -7.57
N VAL A 73 5.96 7.38 -7.71
CA VAL A 73 6.80 8.30 -6.94
C VAL A 73 6.43 9.75 -7.27
N ASP A 74 6.27 10.08 -8.54
CA ASP A 74 5.88 11.42 -8.98
C ASP A 74 4.54 11.86 -8.36
N LEU A 75 3.56 10.95 -8.31
CA LEU A 75 2.26 11.20 -7.65
C LEU A 75 2.41 11.45 -6.14
N VAL A 76 3.26 10.68 -5.45
CA VAL A 76 3.53 10.87 -4.02
C VAL A 76 4.23 12.20 -3.78
N VAL A 77 5.23 12.54 -4.59
CA VAL A 77 5.96 13.82 -4.48
C VAL A 77 5.02 15.00 -4.75
N ALA A 78 4.15 14.90 -5.76
CA ALA A 78 3.13 15.91 -6.04
C ALA A 78 2.19 16.12 -4.84
N LEU A 79 1.67 15.04 -4.23
CA LEU A 79 0.86 15.13 -3.01
C LEU A 79 1.59 15.86 -1.88
N LEU A 80 2.87 15.56 -1.66
CA LEU A 80 3.66 16.20 -0.60
C LEU A 80 3.86 17.70 -0.87
N ARG A 81 4.06 18.10 -2.13
CA ARG A 81 4.15 19.52 -2.54
C ARG A 81 2.82 20.24 -2.38
N ASP A 82 1.72 19.64 -2.81
CA ASP A 82 0.37 20.22 -2.71
C ASP A 82 -0.04 20.43 -1.24
N ARG A 83 0.40 19.54 -0.34
CA ARG A 83 0.22 19.66 1.11
C ARG A 83 1.23 20.62 1.77
N GLY A 84 2.17 21.20 1.02
CA GLY A 84 3.18 22.11 1.52
C GLY A 84 4.22 21.46 2.45
N LEU A 85 4.37 20.14 2.39
CA LEU A 85 5.29 19.38 3.25
C LEU A 85 6.74 19.42 2.73
N ILE A 86 6.90 19.62 1.42
CA ILE A 86 8.20 19.77 0.75
C ILE A 86 8.14 20.93 -0.26
N ARG A 87 9.30 21.51 -0.57
CA ARG A 87 9.47 22.55 -1.60
C ARG A 87 10.02 21.97 -2.89
#